data_AF-A0AAN8UBX3-F1
#
_entry.id   AF-A0AAN8UBX3-F1
#
_cell.length_a   1.000
_cell.length_b   1.000
_cell.length_c   1.000
_cell.angle_alpha   90.00
_cell.angle_beta   90.00
_cell.angle_gamma   90.00
#
_symmetry.space_group_name_H-M   'P 1'
#
loop_
_entity.id
_entity.type
_entity.pdbx_description
1 polymer ?
#
loop_
_entity_poly.entity_id
_entity_poly.type
_entity_poly.pdbx_seq_one_letter_code
_entity_poly.pdbx_strand_id
1 'polypeptide(L)'
;MSFIYDKCNDHLRRPFWDKLINFSNLNIPWCTIEDFNVITSPKEKQEGLPNNMNESFEFINVIEACGLMDLGYSGQHFTWCNQRSKEHRVWKRLDRDMVNDQWLEDIPQSTINHLPSVGSDHCPLLMEVVVRSKNISRYFKFLQWTYHVNFGATIKECWDREVSGNPMYKLQQKNEKVELYS
;
A
#
# COMPACT_ATOMS: atom_id res chain seq x y z
N MET A 1 -14.58 12.89 -1.93
CA MET A 1 -13.29 12.19 -1.74
C MET A 1 -13.59 10.73 -1.54
N SER A 2 -13.18 9.91 -2.48
CA SER A 2 -13.34 8.47 -2.44
C SER A 2 -11.97 7.82 -2.46
N PHE A 3 -11.76 6.85 -1.58
CA PHE A 3 -10.56 6.05 -1.47
C PHE A 3 -10.97 4.62 -1.84
N ILE A 4 -10.32 4.04 -2.84
CA ILE A 4 -10.43 2.61 -3.10
C ILE A 4 -9.37 1.91 -2.24
N TYR A 5 -9.70 0.74 -1.69
CA TYR A 5 -8.80 -0.13 -0.93
C TYR A 5 -9.10 -1.62 -1.17
N ASP A 6 -8.17 -2.38 -1.76
CA ASP A 6 -8.35 -3.79 -2.15
C ASP A 6 -7.02 -4.57 -2.27
N LYS A 7 -6.98 -5.82 -1.80
CA LYS A 7 -5.78 -6.69 -1.83
C LYS A 7 -5.57 -7.25 -3.23
N CYS A 8 -4.53 -6.82 -3.92
CA CYS A 8 -4.22 -7.25 -5.29
C CYS A 8 -3.47 -8.61 -5.30
N ASN A 9 -4.18 -9.71 -5.03
CA ASN A 9 -3.68 -11.06 -5.40
C ASN A 9 -3.69 -11.22 -6.93
N ASP A 10 -2.76 -11.98 -7.51
CA ASP A 10 -2.63 -12.17 -8.97
C ASP A 10 -3.97 -12.50 -9.66
N HIS A 11 -4.82 -13.34 -9.04
CA HIS A 11 -6.13 -13.73 -9.57
C HIS A 11 -7.22 -12.66 -9.43
N LEU A 12 -7.05 -11.68 -8.54
CA LEU A 12 -7.99 -10.58 -8.29
C LEU A 12 -7.56 -9.27 -8.98
N ARG A 13 -6.36 -9.25 -9.56
CA ARG A 13 -5.77 -8.06 -10.20
C ARG A 13 -6.61 -7.51 -11.35
N ARG A 14 -7.06 -8.36 -12.26
CA ARG A 14 -7.92 -7.94 -13.40
C ARG A 14 -9.26 -7.36 -12.95
N PRO A 15 -10.05 -8.05 -12.10
CA PRO A 15 -11.24 -7.45 -11.51
C PRO A 15 -10.99 -6.12 -10.81
N PHE A 16 -9.84 -5.96 -10.15
CA PHE A 16 -9.46 -4.71 -9.51
C PHE A 16 -9.17 -3.60 -10.52
N TRP A 17 -8.43 -3.87 -11.59
CA TRP A 17 -8.21 -2.91 -12.67
C TRP A 17 -9.51 -2.48 -13.34
N ASP A 18 -10.44 -3.41 -13.56
CA ASP A 18 -11.78 -3.07 -14.08
C ASP A 18 -12.54 -2.14 -13.13
N LYS A 19 -12.40 -2.31 -11.81
CA LYS A 19 -12.96 -1.36 -10.83
C LYS A 19 -12.34 0.02 -10.97
N LEU A 20 -11.02 0.12 -11.11
CA LEU A 20 -10.32 1.41 -11.29
C LEU A 20 -10.82 2.14 -12.55
N ILE A 21 -10.93 1.43 -13.67
CA ILE A 21 -11.43 1.98 -14.94
C ILE A 21 -12.89 2.40 -14.83
N ASN A 22 -13.73 1.62 -14.16
CA ASN A 22 -15.12 2.02 -13.94
C ASN A 22 -15.21 3.25 -13.04
N PHE A 23 -14.33 3.36 -12.05
CA PHE A 23 -14.29 4.47 -11.12
C PHE A 23 -13.78 5.75 -11.79
N SER A 24 -12.81 5.67 -12.70
CA SER A 24 -12.30 6.83 -13.44
C SER A 24 -13.39 7.52 -14.28
N ASN A 25 -14.43 6.79 -14.70
CA ASN A 25 -15.58 7.35 -15.43
C ASN A 25 -16.50 8.24 -14.58
N LEU A 26 -16.33 8.28 -13.25
CA LEU A 26 -17.18 9.07 -12.36
C LEU A 26 -16.88 10.57 -12.40
N ASN A 27 -15.77 11.00 -13.03
CA ASN A 27 -15.38 12.42 -13.16
C ASN A 27 -15.39 13.20 -11.84
N ILE A 28 -14.90 12.57 -10.76
CA ILE A 28 -14.78 13.17 -9.43
C ILE A 28 -13.32 13.16 -8.96
N PRO A 29 -12.92 14.03 -8.03
CA PRO A 29 -11.61 13.94 -7.38
C PRO A 29 -11.47 12.62 -6.62
N TRP A 30 -10.42 11.84 -6.92
CA TRP A 30 -10.16 10.58 -6.25
C TRP A 30 -8.68 10.22 -6.19
N CYS A 31 -8.38 9.34 -5.24
CA CYS A 31 -7.08 8.73 -5.05
C CYS A 31 -7.24 7.23 -4.79
N THR A 32 -6.15 6.50 -5.00
CA THR A 32 -6.01 5.08 -4.64
C THR A 32 -4.72 4.91 -3.86
N ILE A 33 -4.76 4.15 -2.76
CA ILE A 33 -3.60 3.94 -1.86
C ILE A 33 -3.46 2.46 -1.56
N GLU A 34 -2.84 1.71 -2.48
CA GLU A 34 -2.81 0.24 -2.43
C GLU A 34 -1.43 -0.36 -2.48
N ASP A 35 -1.34 -1.59 -1.97
CA ASP A 35 -0.38 -2.59 -2.44
C ASP A 35 -0.85 -3.18 -3.78
N PHE A 36 -0.25 -2.71 -4.87
CA PHE A 36 -0.56 -3.20 -6.21
C PHE A 36 0.14 -4.52 -6.55
N ASN A 37 1.12 -4.94 -5.73
CA ASN A 37 2.02 -6.07 -5.99
C ASN A 37 2.77 -5.98 -7.35
N VAL A 38 2.85 -4.79 -7.96
CA VAL A 38 3.46 -4.57 -9.26
C VAL A 38 4.41 -3.35 -9.23
N ILE A 39 5.61 -3.52 -9.80
CA ILE A 39 6.54 -2.42 -10.05
C ILE A 39 6.23 -1.79 -11.42
N THR A 40 6.39 -0.48 -11.56
CA THR A 40 6.23 0.22 -12.86
C THR A 40 7.59 0.51 -13.51
N SER A 41 8.68 0.45 -12.74
CA SER A 41 10.04 0.63 -13.23
C SER A 41 11.01 -0.37 -12.62
N PRO A 42 12.05 -0.83 -13.36
CA PRO A 42 13.11 -1.65 -12.77
C PRO A 42 13.82 -0.98 -11.59
N LYS A 43 13.82 0.36 -11.52
CA LYS A 43 14.38 1.14 -10.41
C LYS A 43 13.65 0.94 -9.08
N GLU A 44 12.43 0.42 -9.14
CA GLU A 44 11.60 0.15 -7.96
C GLU A 44 11.85 -1.23 -7.37
N LYS A 45 12.89 -1.91 -7.85
CA LYS A 45 13.39 -3.16 -7.30
C LYS A 45 14.88 -3.03 -7.01
N GLN A 46 15.29 -3.57 -5.88
CA GLN A 46 16.70 -3.74 -5.55
C GLN A 46 16.97 -5.20 -5.20
N GLU A 47 18.09 -5.71 -5.73
CA GLU A 47 18.54 -7.09 -5.61
C GLU A 47 17.60 -8.13 -6.24
N GLY A 48 18.12 -9.36 -6.37
CA GLY A 48 17.42 -10.49 -6.96
C GLY A 48 17.38 -10.46 -8.50
N LEU A 49 16.67 -11.43 -9.08
CA LEU A 49 16.54 -11.56 -10.53
C LEU A 49 15.79 -10.37 -11.13
N PRO A 50 16.05 -9.96 -12.39
CA PRO A 50 15.22 -8.97 -13.08
C PRO A 50 13.74 -9.35 -13.04
N ASN A 51 12.87 -8.35 -12.85
CA ASN A 51 11.43 -8.56 -12.89
C ASN A 51 10.96 -8.71 -14.34
N ASN A 52 9.99 -9.59 -14.59
CA ASN A 52 9.28 -9.62 -15.88
C ASN A 52 8.36 -8.40 -15.95
N MET A 53 8.59 -7.52 -16.92
CA MET A 53 7.85 -6.26 -17.05
C MET A 53 6.51 -6.40 -17.78
N ASN A 54 6.13 -7.59 -18.26
CA ASN A 54 4.86 -7.79 -18.94
C ASN A 54 3.66 -7.39 -18.07
N GLU A 55 3.66 -7.80 -16.79
CA GLU A 55 2.62 -7.41 -15.82
C GLU A 55 2.66 -5.92 -15.50
N SER A 56 3.87 -5.34 -15.48
CA SER A 56 4.06 -3.91 -15.31
C SER A 56 3.43 -3.11 -16.43
N PHE A 57 3.52 -3.56 -17.69
CA PHE A 57 2.91 -2.87 -18.83
C PHE A 57 1.37 -2.87 -18.75
N GLU A 58 0.76 -3.99 -18.36
CA GLU A 58 -0.70 -4.05 -18.18
C GLU A 58 -1.13 -3.06 -17.09
N PHE A 59 -0.41 -3.01 -15.97
CA PHE A 59 -0.69 -2.05 -14.91
C PHE A 59 -0.50 -0.58 -15.33
N ILE A 60 0.59 -0.28 -16.04
CA ILE A 60 0.86 1.07 -16.56
C ILE A 60 -0.26 1.53 -17.50
N ASN A 61 -0.74 0.66 -18.38
CA ASN A 61 -1.85 0.98 -19.28
C ASN A 61 -3.15 1.27 -18.52
N VAL A 62 -3.41 0.54 -17.42
CA VAL A 62 -4.58 0.79 -16.56
C VAL A 62 -4.47 2.13 -15.85
N ILE A 63 -3.30 2.46 -15.29
CA ILE A 63 -3.04 3.77 -14.66
C ILE A 63 -3.27 4.89 -15.67
N GLU A 64 -2.71 4.77 -16.87
CA GLU A 64 -2.86 5.75 -17.95
C GLU A 64 -4.33 5.90 -18.37
N ALA A 65 -5.05 4.79 -18.58
CA ALA A 65 -6.47 4.80 -18.92
C ALA A 65 -7.34 5.44 -17.82
N CYS A 66 -6.93 5.33 -16.56
CA CYS A 66 -7.62 5.94 -15.44
C CYS A 66 -7.27 7.43 -15.24
N GLY A 67 -6.30 7.97 -15.98
CA GLY A 67 -5.78 9.32 -15.77
C GLY A 67 -5.13 9.49 -14.39
N LEU A 68 -4.55 8.41 -13.85
CA LEU A 68 -3.92 8.42 -12.54
C LEU A 68 -2.44 8.79 -12.65
N MET A 69 -1.96 9.52 -11.65
CA MET A 69 -0.56 9.92 -11.51
C MET A 69 -0.06 9.55 -10.12
N ASP A 70 1.16 9.00 -10.07
CA ASP A 70 1.88 8.77 -8.83
C ASP A 70 2.26 10.13 -8.21
N LEU A 71 1.79 10.41 -6.98
CA LEU A 71 2.10 11.65 -6.27
C LEU A 71 3.59 11.80 -5.91
N GLY A 72 4.37 10.74 -6.06
CA GLY A 72 5.70 10.63 -5.49
C GLY A 72 5.63 10.39 -3.98
N TYR A 73 6.80 10.39 -3.35
CA TYR A 73 6.92 10.06 -1.93
C TYR A 73 8.20 10.64 -1.32
N SER A 74 8.21 10.71 0.01
CA SER A 74 9.37 10.93 0.87
C SER A 74 9.63 9.71 1.75
N GLY A 75 10.79 9.66 2.41
CA GLY A 75 11.15 8.52 3.26
C GLY A 75 11.75 7.35 2.50
N GLN A 76 11.34 6.12 2.82
CA GLN A 76 11.93 4.90 2.28
C GLN A 76 11.63 4.71 0.78
N HIS A 77 12.64 4.32 -0.01
CA HIS A 77 12.46 4.07 -1.45
C HIS A 77 11.66 2.80 -1.78
N PHE A 78 11.69 1.83 -0.87
CA PHE A 78 11.02 0.55 -1.03
C PHE A 78 9.98 0.38 0.07
N THR A 79 8.83 -0.14 -0.31
CA THR A 79 7.71 -0.34 0.60
C THR A 79 7.57 -1.80 1.00
N TRP A 80 8.32 -2.71 0.39
CA TRP A 80 8.31 -4.13 0.70
C TRP A 80 9.72 -4.75 0.73
N CYS A 81 9.93 -5.71 1.61
CA CYS A 81 11.15 -6.52 1.72
C CYS A 81 10.82 -7.97 2.05
N ASN A 82 11.41 -8.93 1.33
CA ASN A 82 11.21 -10.36 1.65
C ASN A 82 11.81 -10.83 3.00
N GLN A 83 12.43 -9.91 3.77
CA GLN A 83 13.07 -10.12 5.07
C GLN A 83 14.14 -11.23 5.14
N ARG A 84 14.62 -11.72 3.99
CA ARG A 84 15.65 -12.77 3.97
C ARG A 84 17.02 -12.25 4.41
N SER A 85 17.94 -13.20 4.59
CA SER A 85 19.36 -12.92 4.80
C SER A 85 19.91 -12.01 3.70
N LYS A 86 20.99 -11.29 4.01
CA LYS A 86 21.54 -10.24 3.14
C LYS A 86 21.76 -10.71 1.69
N GLU A 87 22.19 -11.95 1.49
CA GLU A 87 22.49 -12.53 0.18
C GLU A 87 21.25 -12.86 -0.67
N HIS A 88 20.08 -12.96 -0.04
CA HIS A 88 18.80 -13.29 -0.69
C HIS A 88 17.74 -12.21 -0.50
N ARG A 89 18.14 -11.07 0.06
CA ARG A 89 17.23 -9.98 0.36
C ARG A 89 16.81 -9.30 -0.93
N VAL A 90 15.51 -9.07 -1.10
CA VAL A 90 14.95 -8.36 -2.24
C VAL A 90 14.04 -7.26 -1.70
N TRP A 91 14.18 -6.07 -2.28
CA TRP A 91 13.36 -4.91 -1.95
C TRP A 91 12.53 -4.50 -3.17
N LYS A 92 11.29 -4.09 -2.93
CA LYS A 92 10.40 -3.57 -3.97
C LYS A 92 9.58 -2.39 -3.47
N ARG A 93 9.18 -1.50 -4.36
CA ARG A 93 8.08 -0.54 -4.12
C ARG A 93 6.81 -1.12 -4.74
N LEU A 94 5.91 -1.61 -3.89
CA LEU A 94 4.66 -2.26 -4.29
C LEU A 94 3.45 -1.41 -3.90
N ASP A 95 3.58 -0.64 -2.82
CA ASP A 95 2.57 0.25 -2.31
C ASP A 95 2.68 1.64 -2.98
N ARG A 96 1.56 2.17 -3.46
CA ARG A 96 1.50 3.48 -4.13
C ARG A 96 0.26 4.25 -3.76
N ASP A 97 0.44 5.56 -3.68
CA ASP A 97 -0.65 6.53 -3.80
C ASP A 97 -0.67 7.07 -5.22
N MET A 98 -1.85 7.06 -5.85
CA MET A 98 -2.07 7.69 -7.14
C MET A 98 -3.35 8.50 -7.13
N VAL A 99 -3.33 9.61 -7.84
CA VAL A 99 -4.43 10.58 -7.89
C VAL A 99 -4.75 10.99 -9.32
N ASN A 100 -5.96 11.47 -9.56
CA ASN A 100 -6.31 12.09 -10.84
C ASN A 100 -6.10 13.61 -10.82
N ASP A 101 -6.21 14.25 -11.98
CA ASP A 101 -6.07 15.71 -12.12
C ASP A 101 -7.02 16.49 -11.21
N GLN A 102 -8.29 16.05 -11.12
CA GLN A 102 -9.29 16.72 -10.27
C GLN A 102 -8.92 16.69 -8.78
N TRP A 103 -8.21 15.65 -8.32
CA TRP A 103 -7.66 15.62 -6.97
C TRP A 103 -6.59 16.69 -6.76
N LEU A 104 -5.68 16.85 -7.73
CA LEU A 104 -4.62 17.86 -7.64
C LEU A 104 -5.18 19.28 -7.69
N GLU A 105 -6.30 19.51 -8.37
CA GLU A 105 -7.02 20.79 -8.35
C GLU A 105 -7.61 21.09 -6.98
N ASP A 106 -8.28 20.11 -6.35
CA ASP A 106 -8.98 20.27 -5.08
C ASP A 106 -8.04 20.22 -3.86
N ILE A 107 -6.99 19.40 -3.95
CA ILE A 107 -6.08 19.03 -2.85
C ILE A 107 -4.62 19.09 -3.32
N PRO A 108 -4.14 20.25 -3.80
CA PRO A 108 -2.81 20.40 -4.41
C PRO A 108 -1.65 20.16 -3.43
N GLN A 109 -1.91 20.24 -2.13
CA GLN A 109 -0.92 20.06 -1.06
C GLN A 109 -1.04 18.67 -0.43
N SER A 110 -1.15 17.65 -1.29
CA SER A 110 -1.11 16.25 -0.89
C SER A 110 0.34 15.76 -0.90
N THR A 111 0.77 15.07 0.15
CA THR A 111 2.12 14.49 0.23
C THR A 111 2.08 13.08 0.79
N ILE A 112 3.08 12.27 0.43
CA ILE A 112 3.22 10.88 0.84
C ILE A 112 4.56 10.68 1.54
N ASN A 113 4.55 9.94 2.64
CA ASN A 113 5.74 9.52 3.35
C ASN A 113 5.70 8.00 3.60
N HIS A 114 6.73 7.31 3.15
CA HIS A 114 6.94 5.90 3.45
C HIS A 114 7.64 5.77 4.80
N LEU A 115 6.87 5.37 5.81
CA LEU A 115 7.35 5.25 7.18
C LEU A 115 8.20 3.99 7.37
N PRO A 116 9.26 4.04 8.19
CA PRO A 116 9.99 2.84 8.58
C PRO A 116 9.07 1.83 9.27
N SER A 117 9.18 0.56 8.88
CA SER A 117 8.47 -0.54 9.51
C SER A 117 9.42 -1.43 10.31
N VAL A 118 8.90 -1.98 11.42
CA VAL A 118 9.63 -2.92 12.26
C VAL A 118 8.74 -4.13 12.49
N GLY A 119 9.16 -5.29 11.97
CA GLY A 119 8.45 -6.55 12.13
C GLY A 119 7.27 -6.75 11.17
N SER A 120 7.20 -5.97 10.08
CA SER A 120 6.37 -6.28 8.90
C SER A 120 7.23 -6.23 7.65
N ASP A 121 6.87 -7.00 6.64
CA ASP A 121 7.54 -6.98 5.33
C ASP A 121 7.17 -5.74 4.51
N HIS A 122 6.06 -5.06 4.85
CA HIS A 122 5.65 -3.79 4.28
C HIS A 122 5.97 -2.55 5.16
N CYS A 123 6.17 -1.41 4.49
CA CYS A 123 6.30 -0.08 5.07
C CYS A 123 4.94 0.65 5.04
N PRO A 124 4.46 1.22 6.15
CA PRO A 124 3.26 2.05 6.15
C PRO A 124 3.39 3.28 5.25
N LEU A 125 2.33 3.59 4.49
CA LEU A 125 2.18 4.83 3.73
C LEU A 125 1.40 5.85 4.58
N LEU A 126 1.96 7.04 4.75
CA LEU A 126 1.29 8.18 5.37
C LEU A 126 0.99 9.23 4.31
N MET A 127 -0.31 9.45 4.04
CA MET A 127 -0.78 10.57 3.24
C MET A 127 -1.17 11.74 4.13
N GLU A 128 -0.58 12.90 3.86
CA GLU A 128 -0.97 14.17 4.49
C GLU A 128 -1.61 15.08 3.44
N VAL A 129 -2.80 15.61 3.78
CA VAL A 129 -3.56 16.49 2.90
C VAL A 129 -3.91 17.80 3.61
N VAL A 130 -3.68 18.92 2.93
CA VAL A 130 -4.13 20.24 3.40
C VAL A 130 -5.30 20.69 2.55
N VAL A 131 -6.51 20.61 3.11
CA VAL A 131 -7.74 21.03 2.42
C VAL A 131 -8.00 22.51 2.69
N ARG A 132 -8.02 23.33 1.63
CA ARG A 132 -8.51 24.72 1.72
C ARG A 132 -10.02 24.66 1.95
N SER A 133 -10.48 25.10 3.12
CA SER A 133 -11.85 24.84 3.56
C SER A 133 -12.91 25.47 2.65
N LYS A 134 -13.79 24.65 2.07
CA LYS A 134 -15.25 24.75 2.25
C LYS A 134 -15.81 23.34 2.45
N ASN A 135 -16.04 22.96 3.70
CA ASN A 135 -16.87 21.80 4.12
C ASN A 135 -16.53 20.42 3.52
N ILE A 136 -15.28 19.96 3.62
CA ILE A 136 -14.98 18.53 3.42
C ILE A 136 -14.40 17.96 4.72
N SER A 137 -15.08 16.93 5.22
CA SER A 137 -14.68 16.18 6.41
C SER A 137 -13.34 15.48 6.17
N ARG A 138 -12.39 15.68 7.07
CA ARG A 138 -11.12 14.96 7.07
C ARG A 138 -11.41 13.51 7.41
N TYR A 139 -11.05 12.59 6.53
CA TYR A 139 -11.02 11.17 6.87
C TYR A 139 -9.65 10.62 6.46
N PHE A 140 -8.86 10.33 7.47
CA PHE A 140 -7.71 9.43 7.39
C PHE A 140 -8.22 8.03 7.71
N LYS A 141 -8.03 7.08 6.81
CA LYS A 141 -8.18 5.65 7.10
C LYS A 141 -6.90 4.94 6.67
N PHE A 142 -5.93 4.90 7.57
CA PHE A 142 -5.09 3.71 7.65
C PHE A 142 -5.94 2.56 8.22
N LEU A 143 -5.49 1.32 8.05
CA LEU A 143 -5.98 0.05 8.65
C LEU A 143 -6.75 -0.88 7.66
N GLN A 144 -6.05 -1.72 6.90
CA GLN A 144 -6.63 -2.99 6.39
C GLN A 144 -6.88 -3.97 7.52
N TRP A 145 -5.91 -4.05 8.44
CA TRP A 145 -5.86 -5.16 9.37
C TRP A 145 -7.12 -5.19 10.25
N THR A 146 -7.70 -4.03 10.59
CA THR A 146 -8.90 -3.94 11.45
C THR A 146 -10.23 -4.33 10.80
N TYR A 147 -10.32 -4.51 9.48
CA TYR A 147 -11.59 -4.85 8.82
C TYR A 147 -11.87 -6.36 8.75
N HIS A 148 -10.90 -7.21 9.11
CA HIS A 148 -11.16 -8.63 9.25
C HIS A 148 -12.14 -8.86 10.41
N VAL A 149 -13.20 -9.64 10.15
CA VAL A 149 -14.31 -9.90 11.10
C VAL A 149 -13.81 -10.46 12.44
N ASN A 150 -12.60 -11.03 12.45
CA ASN A 150 -11.94 -11.56 13.65
C ASN A 150 -10.68 -10.81 14.08
N PHE A 151 -10.32 -9.66 13.48
CA PHE A 151 -9.05 -8.98 13.76
C PHE A 151 -8.81 -8.74 15.25
N GLY A 152 -9.83 -8.22 15.95
CA GLY A 152 -9.73 -7.97 17.39
C GLY A 152 -9.50 -9.26 18.19
N ALA A 153 -10.15 -10.36 17.80
CA ALA A 153 -9.98 -11.66 18.43
C ALA A 153 -8.60 -12.27 18.13
N THR A 154 -8.13 -12.19 16.88
CA THR A 154 -6.82 -12.68 16.43
C THR A 154 -5.68 -11.92 17.10
N ILE A 155 -5.78 -10.59 17.19
CA ILE A 155 -4.82 -9.75 17.91
C ILE A 155 -4.80 -10.16 19.39
N LYS A 156 -5.97 -10.24 20.03
CA LYS A 156 -6.06 -10.64 21.43
C LYS A 156 -5.42 -12.01 21.67
N GLU A 157 -5.72 -13.00 20.82
CA GLU A 157 -5.14 -14.34 20.94
C GLU A 157 -3.61 -14.34 20.73
N CYS A 158 -3.11 -13.57 19.77
CA CYS A 158 -1.67 -13.46 19.53
C CYS A 158 -0.95 -12.74 20.69
N TRP A 159 -1.59 -11.71 21.26
CA TRP A 159 -1.00 -10.89 22.32
C TRP A 159 -1.12 -11.49 23.72
N ASP A 160 -2.11 -12.34 23.99
CA ASP A 160 -2.28 -13.04 25.27
C ASP A 160 -1.33 -14.24 25.43
N ARG A 161 -0.69 -14.70 24.35
CA ARG A 161 0.28 -15.80 24.42
C ARG A 161 1.60 -15.34 25.02
N GLU A 162 2.13 -16.17 25.92
CA GLU A 162 3.48 -15.98 26.45
C GLU A 162 4.52 -16.36 25.40
N VAL A 163 5.36 -15.38 25.04
CA VAL A 163 6.54 -15.59 24.20
C VAL A 163 7.77 -15.30 25.06
N SER A 164 8.67 -16.28 25.14
CA SER A 164 9.98 -16.13 25.80
C SER A 164 11.02 -15.56 24.83
N GLY A 165 11.88 -14.67 25.31
CA GLY A 165 12.92 -14.03 24.49
C GLY A 165 13.08 -12.55 24.82
N ASN A 166 13.91 -11.84 24.06
CA ASN A 166 14.04 -10.40 24.21
C ASN A 166 12.78 -9.67 23.70
N PRO A 167 12.51 -8.41 24.12
CA PRO A 167 11.30 -7.69 23.75
C PRO A 167 11.05 -7.58 22.24
N MET A 168 12.12 -7.41 21.44
CA MET A 168 12.05 -7.31 19.98
C MET A 168 11.63 -8.63 19.33
N TYR A 169 12.18 -9.74 19.80
CA TYR A 169 11.81 -11.09 19.38
C TYR A 169 10.36 -11.42 19.76
N LYS A 170 9.93 -11.03 20.97
CA LYS A 170 8.53 -11.20 21.39
C LYS A 170 7.56 -10.41 20.51
N LEU A 171 7.92 -9.18 20.14
CA LEU A 171 7.12 -8.34 19.25
C LEU A 171 7.03 -8.94 17.85
N GLN A 172 8.17 -9.34 17.26
CA GLN A 172 8.22 -9.96 15.94
C GLN A 172 7.36 -11.23 15.87
N GLN A 173 7.51 -12.15 16.83
CA GLN A 173 6.73 -13.40 16.87
C GLN A 173 5.22 -13.17 17.00
N LYS A 174 4.80 -12.07 17.65
CA LYS A 174 3.39 -11.69 17.77
C LYS A 174 2.87 -11.07 16.48
N ASN A 175 3.70 -10.34 15.73
CA ASN A 175 3.33 -9.70 14.47
C ASN A 175 3.30 -10.68 13.28
N GLU A 176 4.28 -11.58 13.15
CA GLU A 176 4.33 -12.58 12.05
C GLU A 176 3.06 -13.44 11.98
N LYS A 177 2.45 -13.74 13.13
CA LYS A 177 1.20 -14.50 13.17
C LYS A 177 -0.02 -13.67 12.79
N VAL A 178 -0.03 -12.37 13.04
CA VAL A 178 -1.12 -11.50 12.60
C VAL A 178 -1.16 -11.45 11.07
N GLU A 179 0.01 -11.43 10.42
CA GLU A 179 0.13 -11.46 8.96
C GLU A 179 -0.36 -12.78 8.34
N LEU A 180 -0.15 -13.93 9.01
CA LEU A 180 -0.62 -15.24 8.53
C LEU A 180 -2.16 -15.41 8.54
N TYR A 181 -2.89 -14.58 9.30
CA TYR A 181 -4.34 -14.65 9.42
C TYR A 181 -5.06 -13.48 8.70
N SER A 182 -4.34 -12.71 7.87
CA SER A 182 -4.85 -11.54 7.13
C SER A 182 -4.74 -11.66 5.60
#